data_AF-A0A2S6S8H5-F1
#
_entry.id   AF-A0A2S6S8H5-F1
#
_cell.length_a   1.000
_cell.length_b   1.000
_cell.length_c   1.000
_cell.angle_alpha   90.00
_cell.angle_beta   90.00
_cell.angle_gamma   90.00
#
_symmetry.space_group_name_H-M   'P 1'
#
loop_
_entity.id
_entity.type
_entity.pdbx_description
1 polymer ?
#
loop_
_entity_poly.entity_id
_entity_poly.type
_entity_poly.pdbx_seq_one_letter_code
_entity_poly.pdbx_strand_id
1 'polypeptide(L)'
;MNEFLNSLKNSVRECNKPFQHWEINKPLTQNIINEIISVKIPEGQHAYDGTRAADYSGGGIDNKLRIFVDKKNCHLYPELKSLIKTLQSKSCQNIVSNYLNKDISKSYVRLEVIADKIGFWLKPHKDIKEKIMTMMLWINNYDESENLGTDFYDESFNLVKTSKYIHNTGYFFSSGNDTWHGLEKKSIKKERRCIQINYVSFKTDWPVE
;
A
#
# COMPACT_ATOMS: atom_id res chain seq x y z
N MET A 1 0.69 -16.28 17.60
CA MET A 1 -0.25 -16.01 16.49
C MET A 1 0.32 -14.83 15.71
N ASN A 2 0.34 -14.89 14.38
CA ASN A 2 0.90 -13.81 13.55
C ASN A 2 0.09 -12.52 13.76
N GLU A 3 0.74 -11.42 14.16
CA GLU A 3 0.10 -10.14 14.48
C GLU A 3 -0.75 -9.60 13.32
N PHE A 4 -0.26 -9.77 12.08
CA PHE A 4 -0.99 -9.38 10.89
C PHE A 4 -2.33 -10.13 10.74
N LEU A 5 -2.32 -11.44 10.93
CA LEU A 5 -3.55 -12.26 10.88
C LEU A 5 -4.50 -11.92 12.04
N ASN A 6 -3.95 -11.61 13.21
CA ASN A 6 -4.75 -11.20 14.35
C ASN A 6 -5.46 -9.87 14.08
N SER A 7 -4.75 -8.87 13.54
CA SER A 7 -5.33 -7.58 13.22
C SER A 7 -6.34 -7.66 12.08
N LEU A 8 -6.12 -8.52 11.06
CA LEU A 8 -7.13 -8.79 10.03
C LEU A 8 -8.44 -9.37 10.59
N LYS A 9 -8.39 -10.14 11.68
CA LYS A 9 -9.58 -10.75 12.31
C LYS A 9 -10.28 -9.81 13.29
N ASN A 10 -9.51 -9.03 14.04
CA ASN A 10 -9.98 -8.38 15.26
C ASN A 10 -9.91 -6.84 15.21
N SER A 11 -9.18 -6.27 14.25
CA SER A 11 -8.82 -4.86 14.21
C SER A 11 -9.13 -4.21 12.87
N VAL A 12 -10.20 -4.66 12.21
CA VAL A 12 -10.68 -4.14 10.92
C VAL A 12 -12.01 -3.43 11.09
N ARG A 13 -12.14 -2.26 10.47
CA ARG A 13 -13.37 -1.49 10.36
C ARG A 13 -13.77 -1.33 8.91
N GLU A 14 -14.95 -1.80 8.54
CA GLU A 14 -15.53 -1.59 7.22
C GLU A 14 -16.04 -0.15 7.04
N CYS A 15 -15.86 0.38 5.84
CA CYS A 15 -16.30 1.71 5.42
C CYS A 15 -16.87 1.61 4.00
N ASN A 16 -17.99 2.29 3.74
CA ASN A 16 -18.70 2.19 2.44
C ASN A 16 -18.62 3.45 1.57
N LYS A 17 -18.02 4.55 2.08
CA LYS A 17 -17.92 5.82 1.35
C LYS A 17 -16.46 6.29 1.23
N PRO A 18 -16.01 6.73 0.04
CA PRO A 18 -16.77 6.82 -1.23
C PRO A 18 -16.98 5.47 -1.94
N PHE A 19 -16.22 4.44 -1.57
CA PHE A 19 -16.39 3.05 -2.03
C PHE A 19 -16.13 2.10 -0.85
N GLN A 20 -16.44 0.82 -1.03
CA GLN A 20 -16.20 -0.20 0.00
C GLN A 20 -14.70 -0.40 0.25
N HIS A 21 -14.27 -0.20 1.49
CA HIS A 21 -12.90 -0.41 1.95
C HIS A 21 -12.88 -0.77 3.43
N TRP A 22 -11.72 -1.23 3.89
CA TRP A 22 -11.50 -1.67 5.25
C TRP A 22 -10.29 -0.96 5.82
N GLU A 23 -10.46 -0.31 6.95
CA GLU A 23 -9.36 0.25 7.72
C GLU A 23 -8.83 -0.78 8.70
N ILE A 24 -7.52 -0.89 8.83
CA ILE A 24 -6.85 -1.86 9.69
C ILE A 24 -5.96 -1.15 10.70
N ASN A 25 -5.98 -1.62 11.94
CA ASN A 25 -5.22 -1.02 13.05
C ASN A 25 -4.16 -1.99 13.59
N LYS A 26 -2.93 -1.49 13.76
CA LYS A 26 -1.75 -2.19 14.28
C LYS A 26 -1.50 -3.57 13.66
N PRO A 27 -1.37 -3.70 12.33
CA PRO A 27 -1.12 -5.00 11.71
C PRO A 27 0.35 -5.46 11.74
N LEU A 28 1.30 -4.58 12.06
CA LEU A 28 2.73 -4.87 11.96
C LEU A 28 3.40 -4.93 13.33
N THR A 29 4.33 -5.88 13.46
CA THR A 29 5.25 -5.99 14.60
C THR A 29 6.28 -4.85 14.56
N GLN A 30 6.89 -4.54 15.70
CA GLN A 30 7.96 -3.55 15.76
C GLN A 30 9.16 -3.92 14.87
N ASN A 31 9.47 -5.21 14.72
CA ASN A 31 10.57 -5.67 13.86
C ASN A 31 10.29 -5.36 12.38
N ILE A 32 9.07 -5.64 11.90
CA ILE A 32 8.66 -5.29 10.52
C ILE A 32 8.73 -3.78 10.32
N ILE A 33 8.24 -2.99 11.28
CA ILE A 33 8.28 -1.51 11.22
C ILE A 33 9.73 -1.01 11.14
N ASN A 34 10.61 -1.51 11.99
CA ASN A 34 12.02 -1.14 11.99
C ASN A 34 12.69 -1.48 10.65
N GLU A 35 12.39 -2.66 10.08
CA GLU A 35 12.90 -3.05 8.78
C GLU A 35 12.40 -2.11 7.66
N ILE A 36 11.11 -1.77 7.64
CA ILE A 36 10.53 -0.80 6.68
C ILE A 36 11.24 0.56 6.75
N ILE A 37 11.51 1.06 7.96
CA ILE A 37 12.21 2.33 8.18
C ILE A 37 13.66 2.24 7.68
N SER A 38 14.30 1.09 7.86
CA SER A 38 15.71 0.88 7.47
C SER A 38 15.92 0.76 5.95
N VAL A 39 14.86 0.47 5.18
CA VAL A 39 14.93 0.34 3.72
C VAL A 39 15.37 1.68 3.10
N LYS A 40 16.60 1.68 2.57
CA LYS A 40 17.18 2.81 1.84
C LYS A 40 16.52 2.94 0.48
N ILE A 41 15.63 3.91 0.34
CA ILE A 41 15.02 4.27 -0.93
C ILE A 41 15.99 5.22 -1.66
N PRO A 42 16.35 4.94 -2.93
CA PRO A 42 17.30 5.76 -3.67
C PRO A 42 16.92 7.25 -3.69
N GLU A 43 17.91 8.11 -3.40
CA GLU A 43 17.78 9.56 -3.50
C GLU A 43 18.07 10.04 -4.95
N GLY A 44 17.41 11.10 -5.41
CA GLY A 44 17.65 11.66 -6.75
C GLY A 44 16.75 12.84 -7.10
N GLN A 45 16.94 13.39 -8.31
CA GLN A 45 15.96 14.32 -8.89
C GLN A 45 14.69 13.55 -9.25
N HIS A 46 13.56 14.12 -8.87
CA HIS A 46 12.23 13.55 -9.07
C HIS A 46 11.38 14.49 -9.90
N ALA A 47 10.56 13.92 -10.78
CA ALA A 47 9.77 14.70 -11.73
C ALA A 47 8.43 15.15 -11.14
N TYR A 48 7.83 14.36 -10.24
CA TYR A 48 6.55 14.65 -9.59
C TYR A 48 5.46 15.12 -10.57
N ASP A 49 5.31 14.40 -11.68
CA ASP A 49 4.39 14.75 -12.78
C ASP A 49 2.92 14.36 -12.53
N GLY A 50 2.60 13.97 -11.29
CA GLY A 50 1.28 13.48 -10.91
C GLY A 50 1.04 12.01 -11.23
N THR A 51 2.04 11.29 -11.74
CA THR A 51 2.05 9.82 -11.81
C THR A 51 3.06 9.27 -10.82
N ARG A 52 2.86 8.02 -10.39
CA ARG A 52 3.69 7.42 -9.34
C ARG A 52 5.11 7.07 -9.81
N ALA A 53 5.29 6.80 -11.10
CA ALA A 53 6.58 6.44 -11.68
C ALA A 53 7.20 7.57 -12.54
N ALA A 54 6.54 8.72 -12.63
CA ALA A 54 6.84 9.76 -13.61
C ALA A 54 6.74 9.29 -15.07
N ASP A 55 5.67 8.56 -15.37
CA ASP A 55 5.40 7.99 -16.70
C ASP A 55 4.94 9.06 -17.71
N TYR A 56 4.50 10.23 -17.25
CA TYR A 56 3.94 11.26 -18.14
C TYR A 56 5.03 12.16 -18.73
N SER A 57 5.92 12.69 -17.91
CA SER A 57 6.97 13.61 -18.34
C SER A 57 8.36 13.31 -17.77
N GLY A 58 8.49 12.42 -16.79
CA GLY A 58 9.78 12.12 -16.14
C GLY A 58 10.49 10.86 -16.61
N GLY A 59 10.00 10.19 -17.66
CA GLY A 59 10.66 9.02 -18.26
C GLY A 59 10.87 7.86 -17.29
N GLY A 60 10.00 7.70 -16.28
CA GLY A 60 10.12 6.60 -15.32
C GLY A 60 11.06 6.86 -14.13
N ILE A 61 11.63 8.08 -14.01
CA ILE A 61 12.70 8.39 -13.03
C ILE A 61 12.25 8.21 -11.57
N ASP A 62 10.96 8.42 -11.28
CA ASP A 62 10.40 8.33 -9.92
C ASP A 62 10.16 6.88 -9.48
N ASN A 63 10.34 5.87 -10.35
CA ASN A 63 10.39 4.46 -9.94
C ASN A 63 11.43 4.19 -8.84
N LYS A 64 12.42 5.07 -8.69
CA LYS A 64 13.45 5.03 -7.64
C LYS A 64 12.91 5.31 -6.22
N LEU A 65 11.68 5.82 -6.07
CA LEU A 65 11.04 6.09 -4.78
C LEU A 65 10.40 4.87 -4.12
N ARG A 66 10.52 3.70 -4.74
CA ARG A 66 9.94 2.45 -4.27
C ARG A 66 10.90 1.29 -4.44
N ILE A 67 10.79 0.33 -3.53
CA ILE A 67 11.53 -0.94 -3.61
C ILE A 67 10.52 -2.08 -3.53
N PHE A 68 10.40 -2.85 -4.60
CA PHE A 68 9.71 -4.14 -4.56
C PHE A 68 10.58 -5.15 -3.83
N VAL A 69 9.99 -5.88 -2.88
CA VAL A 69 10.65 -7.03 -2.25
C VAL A 69 10.43 -8.24 -3.17
N ASP A 70 11.49 -8.73 -3.79
CA ASP A 70 11.50 -9.82 -4.77
C ASP A 70 12.51 -10.91 -4.38
N LYS A 71 12.63 -11.99 -5.16
CA LYS A 71 13.57 -13.08 -4.81
C LYS A 71 15.03 -12.64 -4.83
N LYS A 72 15.37 -11.59 -5.57
CA LYS A 72 16.74 -11.09 -5.69
C LYS A 72 17.15 -10.33 -4.44
N ASN A 73 16.25 -9.59 -3.81
CA ASN A 73 16.56 -8.74 -2.65
C ASN A 73 15.95 -9.18 -1.31
N CYS A 74 15.03 -10.15 -1.27
CA CYS A 74 14.31 -10.52 -0.03
C CYS A 74 15.22 -11.01 1.11
N HIS A 75 16.45 -11.43 0.80
CA HIS A 75 17.42 -11.84 1.82
C HIS A 75 17.94 -10.66 2.64
N LEU A 76 17.82 -9.43 2.13
CA LEU A 76 18.11 -8.18 2.83
C LEU A 76 16.97 -7.74 3.77
N TYR A 77 15.78 -8.31 3.58
CA TYR A 77 14.53 -7.92 4.25
C TYR A 77 13.80 -9.14 4.84
N PRO A 78 14.41 -9.87 5.79
CA PRO A 78 13.82 -11.08 6.36
C PRO A 78 12.44 -10.88 6.99
N GLU A 79 12.16 -9.74 7.62
CA GLU A 79 10.86 -9.47 8.27
C GLU A 79 9.75 -9.23 7.23
N LEU A 80 10.04 -8.46 6.17
CA LEU A 80 9.14 -8.27 5.03
C LEU A 80 8.94 -9.56 4.26
N LYS A 81 9.97 -10.40 4.12
CA LYS A 81 9.83 -11.75 3.55
C LYS A 81 8.90 -12.62 4.40
N SER A 82 8.99 -12.55 5.72
CA SER A 82 8.09 -13.24 6.65
C SER A 82 6.64 -12.74 6.52
N LEU A 83 6.45 -11.42 6.37
CA LEU A 83 5.14 -10.84 6.08
C LEU A 83 4.59 -11.34 4.72
N ILE A 84 5.40 -11.39 3.67
CA ILE A 84 5.00 -11.97 2.37
C ILE A 84 4.55 -13.42 2.55
N LYS A 85 5.29 -14.24 3.31
CA LYS A 85 4.90 -15.63 3.60
C LYS A 85 3.56 -15.72 4.30
N THR A 86 3.29 -14.80 5.22
CA THR A 86 1.99 -14.67 5.88
C THR A 86 0.87 -14.39 4.87
N LEU A 87 1.10 -13.41 4.00
CA LEU A 87 0.17 -13.02 2.93
C LEU A 87 -0.09 -14.15 1.93
N GLN A 88 0.92 -14.98 1.65
CA GLN A 88 0.80 -16.17 0.79
C GLN A 88 -0.02 -17.29 1.44
N SER A 89 -0.04 -17.38 2.78
CA SER A 89 -0.67 -18.50 3.48
C SER A 89 -2.17 -18.60 3.21
N LYS A 90 -2.69 -19.84 3.17
CA LYS A 90 -4.13 -20.09 2.98
C LYS A 90 -5.00 -19.41 4.02
N SER A 91 -4.50 -19.31 5.26
CA SER A 91 -5.21 -18.63 6.35
C SER A 91 -5.43 -17.15 6.07
N CYS A 92 -4.42 -16.44 5.56
CA CYS A 92 -4.55 -15.04 5.17
C CYS A 92 -5.46 -14.90 3.95
N GLN A 93 -5.25 -15.75 2.94
CA GLN A 93 -6.06 -15.75 1.73
C GLN A 93 -7.55 -15.87 2.05
N ASN A 94 -7.95 -16.83 2.89
CA ASN A 94 -9.35 -17.03 3.22
C ASN A 94 -9.97 -15.78 3.88
N ILE A 95 -9.25 -15.13 4.80
CA ILE A 95 -9.73 -13.92 5.47
C ILE A 95 -9.88 -12.77 4.46
N VAL A 96 -8.87 -12.56 3.62
CA VAL A 96 -8.89 -11.49 2.61
C VAL A 96 -9.96 -11.77 1.55
N SER A 97 -10.04 -12.99 1.01
CA SER A 97 -11.09 -13.41 0.07
C SER A 97 -12.49 -13.11 0.61
N ASN A 98 -12.73 -13.36 1.90
CA ASN A 98 -14.02 -13.12 2.53
C ASN A 98 -14.35 -11.62 2.60
N TYR A 99 -13.39 -10.76 2.97
CA TYR A 99 -13.61 -9.31 2.92
C TYR A 99 -13.91 -8.84 1.51
N LEU A 100 -13.11 -9.26 0.52
CA LEU A 100 -13.25 -8.79 -0.86
C LEU A 100 -14.43 -9.42 -1.62
N ASN A 101 -15.03 -10.49 -1.07
CA ASN A 101 -15.95 -11.38 -1.77
C ASN A 101 -15.42 -11.82 -3.16
N LYS A 102 -14.12 -12.19 -3.21
CA LYS A 102 -13.40 -12.57 -4.45
C LYS A 102 -12.46 -13.73 -4.18
N ASP A 103 -12.34 -14.63 -5.15
CA ASP A 103 -11.34 -15.69 -5.12
C ASP A 103 -9.95 -15.14 -5.49
N ILE A 104 -9.01 -15.24 -4.55
CA ILE A 104 -7.59 -14.89 -4.75
C ILE A 104 -6.66 -16.12 -4.74
N SER A 105 -7.19 -17.34 -4.81
CA SER A 105 -6.41 -18.60 -4.74
C SER A 105 -5.40 -18.80 -5.87
N LYS A 106 -5.55 -18.08 -6.99
CA LYS A 106 -4.62 -18.10 -8.13
C LYS A 106 -3.83 -16.79 -8.28
N SER A 107 -3.84 -15.96 -7.24
CA SER A 107 -3.19 -14.66 -7.27
C SER A 107 -1.72 -14.73 -6.89
N TYR A 108 -1.06 -13.59 -6.99
CA TYR A 108 0.32 -13.39 -6.59
C TYR A 108 0.39 -12.18 -5.65
N VAL A 109 1.24 -12.26 -4.63
CA VAL A 109 1.52 -11.16 -3.71
C VAL A 109 2.55 -10.22 -4.35
N ARG A 110 2.37 -8.92 -4.12
CA ARG A 110 3.41 -7.90 -4.27
C ARG A 110 3.50 -7.12 -2.97
N LEU A 111 4.73 -6.82 -2.55
CA LEU A 111 5.02 -5.90 -1.47
C LEU A 111 6.05 -4.90 -1.96
N GLU A 112 5.74 -3.62 -1.86
CA GLU A 112 6.67 -2.53 -2.12
C GLU A 112 6.77 -1.61 -0.91
N VAL A 113 8.00 -1.20 -0.57
CA VAL A 113 8.28 -0.14 0.39
C VAL A 113 8.36 1.18 -0.36
N ILE A 114 7.65 2.19 0.11
CA ILE A 114 7.49 3.49 -0.54
C ILE A 114 7.92 4.60 0.41
N ALA A 115 8.65 5.57 -0.12
CA ALA A 115 9.03 6.79 0.58
C ALA A 115 8.71 8.02 -0.26
N ASP A 116 7.51 8.56 -0.10
CA ASP A 116 7.12 9.77 -0.79
C ASP A 116 7.82 10.98 -0.14
N LYS A 117 8.51 11.79 -0.95
CA LYS A 117 9.33 12.93 -0.50
C LYS A 117 8.58 14.25 -0.70
N ILE A 118 9.20 15.34 -0.25
CA ILE A 118 8.68 16.71 -0.37
C ILE A 118 8.27 16.99 -1.83
N GLY A 119 7.04 17.45 -2.03
CA GLY A 119 6.48 17.76 -3.35
C GLY A 119 5.78 16.60 -4.05
N PHE A 120 5.86 15.37 -3.51
CA PHE A 120 5.12 14.24 -4.06
C PHE A 120 3.62 14.47 -3.99
N TRP A 121 2.95 14.12 -5.08
CA TRP A 121 1.50 14.10 -5.21
C TRP A 121 1.14 13.07 -6.27
N LEU A 122 -0.12 12.67 -6.30
CA LEU A 122 -0.61 11.67 -7.23
C LEU A 122 -2.01 12.01 -7.68
N LYS A 123 -2.18 12.15 -9.00
CA LYS A 123 -3.48 12.45 -9.59
C LYS A 123 -4.51 11.35 -9.24
N PRO A 124 -5.80 11.69 -9.13
CA PRO A 124 -6.85 10.70 -9.02
C PRO A 124 -6.71 9.64 -10.13
N HIS A 125 -6.66 8.38 -9.72
CA HIS A 125 -6.54 7.25 -10.63
C HIS A 125 -7.29 6.03 -10.08
N LYS A 126 -7.41 5.02 -10.93
CA LYS A 126 -7.86 3.69 -10.55
C LYS A 126 -6.70 2.72 -10.71
N ASP A 127 -6.76 1.64 -9.95
CA ASP A 127 -5.85 0.53 -10.14
C ASP A 127 -6.17 -0.21 -11.45
N ILE A 128 -5.13 -0.83 -12.03
CA ILE A 128 -5.29 -1.72 -13.18
C ILE A 128 -6.14 -2.94 -12.80
N LYS A 129 -6.89 -3.49 -13.76
CA LYS A 129 -7.81 -4.61 -13.54
C LYS A 129 -7.12 -5.87 -12.99
N GLU A 130 -5.85 -6.07 -13.31
CA GLU A 130 -5.07 -7.21 -12.85
C GLU A 130 -4.71 -7.11 -11.37
N LYS A 131 -4.89 -5.95 -10.75
CA LYS A 131 -4.75 -5.79 -9.32
C LYS A 131 -6.08 -6.11 -8.65
N ILE A 132 -6.14 -7.20 -7.90
CA ILE A 132 -7.37 -7.67 -7.24
C ILE A 132 -7.64 -6.88 -5.95
N MET A 133 -6.57 -6.53 -5.24
CA MET A 133 -6.60 -5.83 -3.95
C MET A 133 -5.42 -4.87 -3.84
N THR A 134 -5.66 -3.67 -3.28
CA THR A 134 -4.61 -2.77 -2.78
C THR A 134 -4.77 -2.59 -1.28
N MET A 135 -3.66 -2.75 -0.56
CA MET A 135 -3.54 -2.41 0.84
C MET A 135 -2.37 -1.44 1.01
N MET A 136 -2.60 -0.37 1.75
CA MET A 136 -1.57 0.58 2.15
C MET A 136 -1.43 0.55 3.67
N LEU A 137 -0.22 0.38 4.18
CA LEU A 137 0.08 0.44 5.62
C LEU A 137 1.07 1.58 5.90
N TRP A 138 0.71 2.42 6.86
CA TRP A 138 1.35 3.69 7.18
C TRP A 138 2.42 3.57 8.26
N ILE A 139 3.61 4.11 7.99
CA ILE A 139 4.71 4.18 8.95
C ILE A 139 5.05 5.66 9.19
N ASN A 140 4.22 6.34 9.98
CA ASN A 140 4.43 7.75 10.32
C ASN A 140 5.49 7.87 11.44
N ASN A 141 6.77 7.80 11.10
CA ASN A 141 7.88 7.84 12.06
C ASN A 141 8.36 9.28 12.38
N TYR A 142 7.86 10.28 11.66
CA TYR A 142 8.33 11.66 11.74
C TYR A 142 7.26 12.66 12.15
N ASP A 143 6.15 12.18 12.71
CA ASP A 143 5.01 13.00 13.13
C ASP A 143 4.54 13.95 11.99
N GLU A 144 4.42 13.35 10.82
CA GLU A 144 3.82 13.97 9.66
C GLU A 144 2.32 14.16 9.87
N SER A 145 1.71 15.09 9.13
CA SER A 145 0.27 15.34 9.21
C SER A 145 -0.55 14.07 8.93
N GLU A 146 -1.57 13.81 9.76
CA GLU A 146 -2.55 12.75 9.50
C GLU A 146 -3.26 12.91 8.15
N ASN A 147 -3.29 14.13 7.61
CA ASN A 147 -3.87 14.42 6.29
C ASN A 147 -3.02 13.89 5.12
N LEU A 148 -1.86 13.29 5.36
CA LEU A 148 -1.04 12.70 4.29
C LEU A 148 -1.49 11.31 3.85
N GLY A 149 -2.59 10.74 4.36
CA GLY A 149 -3.00 9.43 3.86
C GLY A 149 -3.68 9.53 2.49
N THR A 150 -4.17 8.42 1.98
CA THR A 150 -4.74 8.39 0.62
C THR A 150 -6.03 9.19 0.54
N ASP A 151 -6.12 10.02 -0.49
CA ASP A 151 -7.34 10.73 -0.85
C ASP A 151 -8.25 9.83 -1.69
N PHE A 152 -9.53 9.78 -1.33
CA PHE A 152 -10.57 9.03 -2.03
C PHE A 152 -11.57 10.01 -2.63
N TYR A 153 -11.91 9.79 -3.89
CA TYR A 153 -12.71 10.70 -4.70
C TYR A 153 -14.02 10.04 -5.13
N ASP A 154 -15.01 10.85 -5.46
CA ASP A 154 -16.19 10.40 -6.21
C ASP A 154 -15.92 10.35 -7.73
N GLU A 155 -16.92 9.95 -8.52
CA GLU A 155 -16.81 9.88 -9.98
C GLU A 155 -16.61 11.24 -10.67
N SER A 156 -16.93 12.33 -9.97
CA SER A 156 -16.70 13.71 -10.44
C SER A 156 -15.34 14.27 -9.99
N PHE A 157 -14.48 13.43 -9.39
CA PHE A 157 -13.19 13.78 -8.81
C PHE A 157 -13.25 14.77 -7.64
N ASN A 158 -14.40 14.88 -6.95
CA ASN A 158 -14.45 15.61 -5.69
C ASN A 158 -13.83 14.76 -4.59
N LEU A 159 -12.99 15.37 -3.75
CA LEU A 159 -12.44 14.72 -2.56
C LEU A 159 -13.56 14.41 -1.56
N VAL A 160 -13.78 13.13 -1.26
CA VAL A 160 -14.80 12.69 -0.30
C VAL A 160 -14.19 12.40 1.08
N LYS A 161 -13.02 11.76 1.09
CA LYS A 161 -12.37 11.31 2.32
C LYS A 161 -10.86 11.23 2.12
N THR A 162 -10.10 11.60 3.14
CA THR A 162 -8.69 11.24 3.26
C THR A 162 -8.57 10.15 4.32
N SER A 163 -8.02 8.99 3.95
CA SER A 163 -7.58 7.98 4.92
C SER A 163 -6.51 8.60 5.81
N LYS A 164 -6.54 8.39 7.12
CA LYS A 164 -5.59 9.06 8.03
C LYS A 164 -4.22 8.38 8.01
N TYR A 165 -3.15 9.17 7.87
CA TYR A 165 -1.75 8.71 7.95
C TYR A 165 -1.28 8.51 9.40
N ILE A 166 -1.89 7.55 10.09
CA ILE A 166 -1.58 7.22 11.49
C ILE A 166 -0.59 6.06 11.52
N HIS A 167 0.43 6.15 12.38
CA HIS A 167 1.46 5.12 12.49
C HIS A 167 0.89 3.71 12.77
N ASN A 168 1.40 2.71 12.04
CA ASN A 168 0.98 1.31 12.13
C ASN A 168 -0.54 1.13 11.95
N THR A 169 -1.12 1.86 11.00
CA THR A 169 -2.51 1.68 10.55
C THR A 169 -2.53 1.61 9.04
N GLY A 170 -3.68 1.39 8.44
CA GLY A 170 -3.79 1.39 7.00
C GLY A 170 -5.20 1.15 6.53
N TYR A 171 -5.31 0.86 5.25
CA TYR A 171 -6.56 0.44 4.65
C TYR A 171 -6.31 -0.53 3.51
N PHE A 172 -7.35 -1.26 3.13
CA PHE A 172 -7.37 -2.05 1.93
C PHE A 172 -8.72 -2.01 1.25
N PHE A 173 -8.73 -2.27 -0.05
CA PHE A 173 -9.94 -2.29 -0.87
C PHE A 173 -9.74 -3.23 -2.06
N SER A 174 -10.86 -3.68 -2.62
CA SER A 174 -10.81 -4.38 -3.90
C SER A 174 -10.83 -3.38 -5.04
N SER A 175 -9.99 -3.55 -6.06
CA SER A 175 -10.02 -2.67 -7.22
C SER A 175 -11.39 -2.73 -7.92
N GLY A 176 -11.90 -1.56 -8.31
CA GLY A 176 -13.23 -1.38 -8.89
C GLY A 176 -13.31 -0.18 -9.82
N ASN A 177 -14.49 0.04 -10.40
CA ASN A 177 -14.72 1.16 -11.32
C ASN A 177 -14.90 2.50 -10.61
N ASP A 178 -15.23 2.45 -9.32
CA ASP A 178 -15.55 3.54 -8.39
C ASP A 178 -14.41 3.81 -7.39
N THR A 179 -13.31 3.06 -7.44
CA THR A 179 -12.21 3.15 -6.48
C THR A 179 -11.21 4.25 -6.84
N TRP A 180 -11.70 5.47 -7.09
CA TRP A 180 -10.85 6.61 -7.40
C TRP A 180 -10.07 7.06 -6.18
N HIS A 181 -8.75 7.07 -6.32
CA HIS A 181 -7.87 7.45 -5.23
C HIS A 181 -6.59 8.13 -5.73
N GLY A 182 -5.89 8.80 -4.83
CA GLY A 182 -4.71 9.59 -5.15
C GLY A 182 -4.11 10.25 -3.90
N LEU A 183 -3.37 11.33 -4.12
CA LEU A 183 -2.84 12.17 -3.07
C LEU A 183 -2.75 13.59 -3.63
N GLU A 184 -3.55 14.51 -3.11
CA GLU A 184 -3.45 15.92 -3.46
C GLU A 184 -2.07 16.49 -3.08
N LYS A 185 -1.72 17.64 -3.64
CA LYS A 185 -0.49 18.35 -3.26
C LYS A 185 -0.59 18.78 -1.79
N LYS A 186 0.18 18.11 -0.93
CA LYS A 186 0.21 18.35 0.51
C LYS A 186 1.65 18.54 0.99
N SER A 187 1.81 19.23 2.11
CA SER A 187 3.13 19.43 2.71
C SER A 187 3.59 18.15 3.41
N ILE A 188 4.70 17.59 2.93
CA ILE A 188 5.45 16.52 3.57
C ILE A 188 6.66 17.18 4.23
N LYS A 189 6.86 17.00 5.54
CA LYS A 189 7.97 17.63 6.27
C LYS A 189 9.30 16.95 5.99
N LYS A 190 9.30 15.62 5.99
CA LYS A 190 10.46 14.77 5.83
C LYS A 190 10.19 13.64 4.84
N GLU A 191 9.21 12.81 5.14
CA GLU A 191 8.89 11.64 4.32
C GLU A 191 7.57 10.99 4.73
N ARG A 192 6.75 10.67 3.73
CA ARG A 192 5.59 9.80 3.89
C ARG A 192 5.99 8.36 3.55
N ARG A 193 6.40 7.62 4.58
CA ARG A 193 6.82 6.22 4.53
C ARG A 193 5.62 5.27 4.65
N CYS A 194 5.56 4.26 3.78
CA CYS A 194 4.52 3.23 3.83
C CYS A 194 4.97 1.94 3.14
N ILE A 195 4.17 0.88 3.28
CA ILE A 195 4.21 -0.25 2.36
C ILE A 195 2.90 -0.36 1.60
N GLN A 196 3.00 -0.74 0.33
CA GLN A 196 1.86 -1.12 -0.48
C GLN A 196 1.92 -2.63 -0.73
N ILE A 197 0.81 -3.31 -0.42
CA ILE A 197 0.62 -4.74 -0.62
C ILE A 197 -0.47 -4.93 -1.65
N ASN A 198 -0.27 -5.84 -2.61
CA ASN A 198 -1.29 -6.19 -3.59
C ASN A 198 -1.44 -7.71 -3.70
N TYR A 199 -2.68 -8.15 -3.94
CA TYR A 199 -2.93 -9.41 -4.64
C TYR A 199 -3.17 -9.08 -6.11
N VAL A 200 -2.44 -9.71 -7.02
CA VAL A 200 -2.52 -9.49 -8.47
C VAL A 200 -2.76 -10.80 -9.23
N SER A 201 -3.34 -10.72 -10.43
CA SER A 201 -3.64 -11.88 -11.28
C SER A 201 -2.49 -12.24 -12.25
N PHE A 202 -1.47 -11.41 -12.39
CA PHE A 202 -0.29 -11.71 -13.19
C PHE A 202 0.85 -12.27 -12.35
N LYS A 203 1.72 -13.06 -12.99
CA LYS A 203 2.82 -13.75 -12.32
C LYS A 203 3.80 -12.78 -11.68
N THR A 204 4.10 -13.03 -10.40
CA THR A 204 5.21 -12.40 -9.66
C THR A 204 6.07 -13.48 -9.03
N ASP A 205 7.08 -13.08 -8.26
CA ASP A 205 7.90 -14.00 -7.48
C ASP A 205 7.17 -14.73 -6.35
N TRP A 206 5.98 -14.23 -5.96
CA TRP A 206 5.27 -14.64 -4.75
C TRP A 206 3.86 -15.16 -5.05
N PRO A 207 3.69 -16.34 -5.69
CA PRO A 207 2.36 -16.97 -5.83
C PRO A 207 1.76 -17.26 -4.46
N VAL A 208 0.44 -17.16 -4.32
CA VAL A 208 -0.22 -17.66 -3.09
C VAL A 208 -0.13 -19.19 -2.98
N GLU A 209 -0.28 -19.72 -1.76
CA GLU A 209 -0.24 -21.16 -1.45
C GLU A 209 -1.55 -21.90 -1.68
#